data_AF-A0A519KUZ4-F1
#
_entry.id   AF-A0A519KUZ4-F1
#
_cell.length_a   1.000
_cell.length_b   1.000
_cell.length_c   1.000
_cell.angle_alpha   90.00
_cell.angle_beta   90.00
_cell.angle_gamma   90.00
#
_symmetry.space_group_name_H-M   'P 1'
#
loop_
_entity.id
_entity.type
_entity.pdbx_description
1 polymer ?
#
loop_
_entity_poly.entity_id
_entity_poly.type
_entity_poly.pdbx_seq_one_letter_code
_entity_poly.pdbx_strand_id
1 'polypeptide(L)'
;GSVVDRALINGSSTVSGARLATARIPGADEGAPVSRVYGTARIGGTLIWATRFEEEATRERSGAKATGGSQTETFQYFANFAVGLCEGPIACVRRVWADGQEVDLTAIEMRVHVGDETQLPDPLIEAKQGEGKAPAYRGLAYVVLDRLPLEAFGNRIPLLQFEVVRPVGTLERQIRAVTIIPGATEHGYHTVQVTEKTAEGSARILNRNTMVAETDWQASLDELQSICPNLESVAVVVAWFGTDLRAGQCRILPGVEVETRRDESTVWSVAGVVRSNAHRVSLSGGGPAYGGTPGDASVLAAITDLKARGLKVFLYPFVMMDIAPGNGLADPYGQTEQASYPWRGRITCHPAPGLAGSADRTALARTQVEAFASGADGYRRMVLHYAGLAVSAGGVDGLVIGSELRGLTQIRDETGKFPFVEALVTLASDVRALVGPATALTYGADWSEYFGYHPQDGSGDVLFHLDPLWVSPHIDAVGIDNYMPLSDWRDEDLAAANPDGFRSCDDRAAMAAQIAAGEGFDWYYASEADRANRLRSPISDGLAGKPWVFRAKDLQGWWDNRHYNRVGGVESAASTAWLPGMKPIWFTELGCPAVDKGANQPNVFVD
;
A
#
# COMPACT_ATOMS: atom_id res chain seq x y z
N GLY A 1 -6.59 27.89 -27.04
CA GLY A 1 -5.58 26.96 -27.58
C GLY A 1 -4.54 27.74 -28.35
N SER A 2 -4.79 28.02 -29.63
CA SER A 2 -3.76 28.44 -30.59
C SER A 2 -2.90 29.67 -30.25
N VAL A 3 -3.39 30.64 -29.46
CA VAL A 3 -2.60 31.83 -29.06
C VAL A 3 -1.48 31.45 -28.08
N VAL A 4 -1.77 30.56 -27.13
CA VAL A 4 -0.81 30.06 -26.14
C VAL A 4 0.15 29.07 -26.81
N ASP A 5 -0.37 28.17 -27.66
CA ASP A 5 0.46 27.24 -28.44
C ASP A 5 1.45 27.98 -29.35
N ARG A 6 1.01 29.08 -29.97
CA ARG A 6 1.86 29.94 -30.81
C ARG A 6 2.94 30.66 -30.00
N ALA A 7 2.64 31.06 -28.75
CA ALA A 7 3.60 31.70 -27.87
C ALA A 7 4.64 30.70 -27.31
N LEU A 8 4.25 29.44 -27.11
CA LEU A 8 5.09 28.41 -26.49
C LEU A 8 5.91 27.58 -27.49
N ILE A 9 5.39 27.28 -28.70
CA ILE A 9 5.92 26.19 -29.54
C ILE A 9 6.70 26.65 -30.78
N ASN A 10 6.43 27.82 -31.41
CA ASN A 10 7.30 28.60 -32.33
C ASN A 10 6.52 29.43 -33.37
N GLY A 11 7.06 30.59 -33.76
CA GLY A 11 6.63 31.37 -34.93
C GLY A 11 6.81 30.59 -36.23
N SER A 12 5.74 30.51 -37.04
CA SER A 12 5.66 29.94 -38.39
C SER A 12 5.75 28.41 -38.55
N SER A 13 4.74 27.69 -38.07
CA SER A 13 4.07 26.64 -38.86
C SER A 13 2.69 26.34 -38.25
N THR A 14 1.66 26.29 -39.08
CA THR A 14 0.28 26.06 -38.63
C THR A 14 0.01 24.56 -38.63
N VAL A 15 0.10 23.91 -37.46
CA VAL A 15 -0.45 22.57 -37.26
C VAL A 15 -1.71 22.73 -36.42
N SER A 16 -2.87 22.30 -36.95
CA SER A 16 -4.11 22.27 -36.18
C SER A 16 -4.02 21.14 -35.14
N GLY A 17 -3.68 21.48 -33.90
CA GLY A 17 -3.72 20.56 -32.75
C GLY A 17 -5.14 20.19 -32.31
N ALA A 18 -5.27 19.14 -31.50
CA ALA A 18 -6.55 18.64 -31.01
C ALA A 18 -7.33 19.73 -30.25
N ARG A 19 -8.60 19.94 -30.65
CA ARG A 19 -9.53 20.78 -29.90
C ARG A 19 -9.92 20.07 -28.61
N LEU A 20 -10.07 20.82 -27.52
CA LEU A 20 -10.70 20.34 -26.27
C LEU A 20 -12.02 19.66 -26.64
N ALA A 21 -12.07 18.34 -26.49
CA ALA A 21 -13.29 17.58 -26.69
C ALA A 21 -14.15 17.76 -25.44
N THR A 22 -14.94 18.83 -25.38
CA THR A 22 -16.21 18.78 -24.64
C THR A 22 -16.94 17.53 -25.14
N ALA A 23 -17.26 16.62 -24.21
CA ALA A 23 -17.88 15.31 -24.40
C ALA A 23 -18.29 15.02 -25.85
N ARG A 24 -17.46 14.29 -26.60
CA ARG A 24 -17.90 13.75 -27.88
C ARG A 24 -19.15 12.92 -27.60
N ILE A 25 -20.28 13.35 -28.15
CA ILE A 25 -21.48 12.54 -28.23
C ILE A 25 -21.11 11.36 -29.14
N PRO A 26 -21.09 10.12 -28.64
CA PRO A 26 -20.91 8.91 -29.44
C PRO A 26 -21.97 8.92 -30.53
N GLY A 27 -21.55 9.09 -31.77
CA GLY A 27 -22.37 8.79 -32.92
C GLY A 27 -22.15 7.33 -33.31
N ALA A 28 -23.21 6.63 -33.72
CA ALA A 28 -23.10 5.38 -34.47
C ALA A 28 -22.71 5.72 -35.92
N ASP A 29 -21.53 6.32 -36.11
CA ASP A 29 -21.06 6.83 -37.39
C ASP A 29 -19.90 5.97 -37.90
N GLU A 30 -20.04 5.41 -39.10
CA GLU A 30 -19.05 4.51 -39.74
C GLU A 30 -17.73 5.23 -40.12
N GLY A 31 -17.66 6.56 -39.94
CA GLY A 31 -16.44 7.36 -40.12
C GLY A 31 -15.68 7.74 -38.83
N ALA A 32 -16.15 7.31 -37.66
CA ALA A 32 -15.53 7.68 -36.39
C ALA A 32 -14.14 7.02 -36.24
N PRO A 33 -13.08 7.78 -35.90
CA PRO A 33 -11.75 7.21 -35.70
C PRO A 33 -11.68 6.40 -34.40
N VAL A 34 -10.85 5.35 -34.40
CA VAL A 34 -10.51 4.61 -33.17
C VAL A 34 -9.65 5.49 -32.26
N SER A 35 -10.09 5.67 -31.01
CA SER A 35 -9.35 6.46 -30.02
C SER A 35 -8.09 5.72 -29.56
N ARG A 36 -7.08 6.48 -29.13
CA ARG A 36 -5.90 5.95 -28.43
C ARG A 36 -5.84 6.56 -27.04
N VAL A 37 -5.83 5.71 -26.02
CA VAL A 37 -5.71 6.10 -24.62
C VAL A 37 -4.30 5.77 -24.13
N TYR A 38 -3.77 6.61 -23.25
CA TYR A 38 -2.50 6.43 -22.53
C TYR A 38 -2.74 6.84 -21.09
N GLY A 39 -2.54 5.91 -20.13
CA GLY A 39 -2.89 6.11 -18.73
C GLY A 39 -4.39 5.92 -18.48
N THR A 40 -4.94 6.72 -17.56
CA THR A 40 -6.36 6.68 -17.20
C THR A 40 -7.11 7.83 -17.86
N ALA A 41 -8.11 7.52 -18.69
CA ALA A 41 -8.89 8.54 -19.39
C ALA A 41 -10.37 8.16 -19.53
N ARG A 42 -11.25 9.15 -19.37
CA ARG A 42 -12.70 9.00 -19.60
C ARG A 42 -13.05 9.28 -21.06
N ILE A 43 -13.66 8.31 -21.75
CA ILE A 43 -14.04 8.40 -23.18
C ILE A 43 -15.46 7.88 -23.46
N GLY A 44 -16.11 8.34 -24.53
CA GLY A 44 -17.51 7.99 -24.87
C GLY A 44 -17.70 6.74 -25.73
N GLY A 45 -16.63 6.22 -26.35
CA GLY A 45 -16.70 5.10 -27.28
C GLY A 45 -17.58 5.35 -28.52
N THR A 46 -17.82 4.29 -29.30
CA THR A 46 -18.64 4.25 -30.53
C THR A 46 -19.47 2.98 -30.53
N LEU A 47 -20.77 3.05 -30.83
CA LEU A 47 -21.64 1.87 -30.96
C LEU A 47 -21.20 1.04 -32.18
N ILE A 48 -20.83 -0.23 -31.98
CA ILE A 48 -20.33 -1.13 -33.06
C ILE A 48 -21.25 -2.31 -33.36
N TRP A 49 -22.19 -2.61 -32.47
CA TRP A 49 -23.18 -3.67 -32.63
C TRP A 49 -24.38 -3.41 -31.70
N ALA A 50 -25.60 -3.75 -32.14
CA ALA A 50 -26.80 -3.72 -31.31
C ALA A 50 -27.87 -4.66 -31.86
N THR A 51 -28.72 -5.21 -30.98
CA THR A 51 -29.97 -5.87 -31.39
C THR A 51 -31.14 -4.88 -31.40
N ARG A 52 -32.30 -5.32 -31.87
CA ARG A 52 -33.56 -4.64 -31.54
C ARG A 52 -33.80 -4.72 -30.03
N PHE A 53 -34.56 -3.76 -29.49
CA PHE A 53 -34.96 -3.80 -28.08
C PHE A 53 -35.82 -5.04 -27.78
N GLU A 54 -35.58 -5.63 -26.62
CA GLU A 54 -36.40 -6.70 -26.07
C GLU A 54 -37.49 -6.05 -25.19
N GLU A 55 -38.74 -6.46 -25.39
CA GLU A 55 -39.90 -5.96 -24.64
C GLU A 55 -40.43 -7.08 -23.74
N GLU A 56 -40.61 -6.77 -22.46
CA GLU A 56 -41.18 -7.68 -21.47
C GLU A 56 -42.45 -7.05 -20.88
N ALA A 57 -43.59 -7.72 -21.06
CA ALA A 57 -44.89 -7.25 -20.60
C ALA A 57 -45.33 -7.98 -19.33
N THR A 58 -45.49 -7.25 -18.22
CA THR A 58 -46.03 -7.77 -16.96
C THR A 58 -47.50 -7.41 -16.84
N ARG A 59 -48.34 -8.40 -16.52
CA ARG A 59 -49.80 -8.23 -16.37
C ARG A 59 -50.21 -8.43 -14.93
N GLU A 60 -50.61 -7.37 -14.26
CA GLU A 60 -51.16 -7.44 -12.90
C GLU A 60 -52.68 -7.22 -12.90
N ARG A 61 -53.38 -8.08 -12.15
CA ARG A 61 -54.82 -7.98 -11.95
C ARG A 61 -55.10 -7.51 -10.52
N SER A 62 -55.61 -6.30 -10.37
CA SER A 62 -56.03 -5.77 -9.07
C SER A 62 -57.55 -5.91 -8.89
N GLY A 63 -57.97 -6.43 -7.72
CA GLY A 63 -59.37 -6.51 -7.32
C GLY A 63 -59.81 -7.86 -6.75
N ALA A 64 -60.22 -7.87 -5.48
CA ALA A 64 -60.81 -9.03 -4.80
C ALA A 64 -62.35 -8.90 -4.76
N LYS A 65 -63.05 -9.07 -5.89
CA LYS A 65 -64.47 -9.48 -5.97
C LYS A 65 -64.95 -9.54 -7.43
N ALA A 66 -65.96 -10.38 -7.66
CA ALA A 66 -66.46 -10.87 -8.95
C ALA A 66 -67.14 -9.84 -9.89
N THR A 67 -66.77 -8.57 -9.85
CA THR A 67 -67.32 -7.53 -10.73
C THR A 67 -66.20 -6.61 -11.22
N GLY A 68 -65.58 -6.98 -12.35
CA GLY A 68 -64.73 -6.10 -13.18
C GLY A 68 -63.44 -5.59 -12.54
N GLY A 69 -62.42 -6.46 -12.40
CA GLY A 69 -61.06 -6.01 -12.08
C GLY A 69 -60.37 -5.39 -13.30
N SER A 70 -59.70 -4.25 -13.14
CA SER A 70 -58.86 -3.67 -14.19
C SER A 70 -57.56 -4.48 -14.32
N GLN A 71 -57.19 -4.81 -15.55
CA GLN A 71 -55.90 -5.42 -15.86
C GLN A 71 -54.93 -4.30 -16.23
N THR A 72 -53.84 -4.16 -15.47
CA THR A 72 -52.76 -3.21 -15.77
C THR A 72 -51.64 -4.01 -16.45
N GLU A 73 -51.26 -3.58 -17.65
CA GLU A 73 -50.12 -4.13 -18.40
C GLU A 73 -48.98 -3.12 -18.34
N THR A 74 -47.80 -3.55 -17.90
CA THR A 74 -46.59 -2.73 -17.75
C THR A 74 -45.51 -3.28 -18.67
N PHE A 75 -44.82 -2.43 -19.41
CA PHE A 75 -43.78 -2.83 -20.36
C PHE A 75 -42.40 -2.42 -19.84
N GLN A 76 -41.45 -3.34 -19.91
CA GLN A 76 -40.04 -3.11 -19.64
C GLN A 76 -39.22 -3.34 -20.90
N TYR A 77 -38.28 -2.45 -21.18
CA TYR A 77 -37.43 -2.50 -22.37
C TYR A 77 -35.98 -2.77 -22.00
N PHE A 78 -35.35 -3.68 -22.74
CA PHE A 78 -33.94 -4.04 -22.58
C PHE A 78 -33.18 -3.89 -23.90
N ALA A 79 -31.90 -3.52 -23.82
CA ALA A 79 -31.02 -3.44 -24.98
C ALA A 79 -29.80 -4.35 -24.84
N ASN A 80 -29.46 -5.01 -25.95
CA ASN A 80 -28.17 -5.68 -26.13
C ASN A 80 -27.34 -4.87 -27.13
N PHE A 81 -26.14 -4.46 -26.75
CA PHE A 81 -25.28 -3.69 -27.63
C PHE A 81 -23.82 -3.72 -27.22
N ALA A 82 -22.94 -3.34 -28.15
CA ALA A 82 -21.50 -3.25 -27.94
C ALA A 82 -20.97 -1.86 -28.29
N VAL A 83 -20.05 -1.37 -27.48
CA VAL A 83 -19.39 -0.07 -27.64
C VAL A 83 -17.89 -0.27 -27.78
N GLY A 84 -17.34 0.10 -28.93
CA GLY A 84 -15.90 0.17 -29.16
C GLY A 84 -15.29 1.38 -28.46
N LEU A 85 -14.21 1.18 -27.70
CA LEU A 85 -13.63 2.20 -26.84
C LEU A 85 -12.39 2.85 -27.48
N CYS A 86 -11.32 2.07 -27.57
CA CYS A 86 -10.02 2.52 -28.04
C CYS A 86 -9.18 1.35 -28.54
N GLU A 87 -8.03 1.66 -29.14
CA GLU A 87 -7.01 0.67 -29.46
C GLU A 87 -6.52 -0.03 -28.19
N GLY A 88 -6.54 -1.36 -28.20
CA GLY A 88 -6.07 -2.20 -27.10
C GLY A 88 -4.55 -2.51 -27.16
N PRO A 89 -4.04 -3.34 -26.25
CA PRO A 89 -4.73 -3.84 -25.07
C PRO A 89 -4.88 -2.73 -24.00
N ILE A 90 -6.01 -2.72 -23.31
CA ILE A 90 -6.24 -1.97 -22.07
C ILE A 90 -6.05 -2.90 -20.86
N ALA A 91 -5.84 -2.35 -19.64
CA ALA A 91 -5.87 -3.15 -18.42
C ALA A 91 -7.30 -3.44 -18.01
N CYS A 92 -8.12 -2.39 -17.86
CA CYS A 92 -9.51 -2.52 -17.44
C CYS A 92 -10.34 -1.27 -17.80
N VAL A 93 -11.66 -1.40 -17.61
CA VAL A 93 -12.58 -0.27 -17.52
C VAL A 93 -12.91 -0.08 -16.04
N ARG A 94 -12.52 1.06 -15.48
CA ARG A 94 -12.56 1.30 -14.04
C ARG A 94 -13.89 1.83 -13.54
N ARG A 95 -14.58 2.68 -14.32
CA ARG A 95 -15.87 3.30 -13.97
C ARG A 95 -16.67 3.56 -15.24
N VAL A 96 -17.99 3.53 -15.13
CA VAL A 96 -18.91 3.80 -16.25
C VAL A 96 -19.96 4.80 -15.82
N TRP A 97 -20.29 5.73 -16.72
CA TRP A 97 -21.37 6.67 -16.54
C TRP A 97 -22.37 6.57 -17.68
N ALA A 98 -23.66 6.62 -17.34
CA ALA A 98 -24.78 6.71 -18.26
C ALA A 98 -25.48 8.06 -18.07
N ASP A 99 -25.59 8.86 -19.14
CA ASP A 99 -26.16 10.22 -19.12
C ASP A 99 -25.57 11.12 -18.01
N GLY A 100 -24.28 10.91 -17.69
CA GLY A 100 -23.53 11.67 -16.69
C GLY A 100 -23.60 11.12 -15.26
N GLN A 101 -24.45 10.12 -14.98
CA GLN A 101 -24.53 9.45 -13.68
C GLN A 101 -23.71 8.17 -13.67
N GLU A 102 -22.98 7.91 -12.60
CA GLU A 102 -22.21 6.67 -12.46
C GLU A 102 -23.15 5.47 -12.34
N VAL A 103 -22.80 4.39 -13.03
CA VAL A 103 -23.58 3.15 -13.06
C VAL A 103 -22.95 2.14 -12.12
N ASP A 104 -23.78 1.50 -11.30
CA ASP A 104 -23.38 0.34 -10.53
C ASP A 104 -23.19 -0.87 -11.45
N LEU A 105 -21.93 -1.26 -11.67
CA LEU A 105 -21.57 -2.36 -12.57
C LEU A 105 -21.97 -3.72 -12.02
N THR A 106 -22.28 -3.83 -10.73
CA THR A 106 -22.80 -5.09 -10.17
C THR A 106 -24.29 -5.29 -10.45
N ALA A 107 -24.98 -4.22 -10.87
CA ALA A 107 -26.40 -4.25 -11.24
C ALA A 107 -26.64 -4.43 -12.75
N ILE A 108 -25.58 -4.49 -13.57
CA ILE A 108 -25.68 -4.67 -15.02
C ILE A 108 -24.76 -5.79 -15.51
N GLU A 109 -25.16 -6.48 -16.57
CA GLU A 109 -24.31 -7.47 -17.22
C GLU A 109 -23.45 -6.78 -18.29
N MET A 110 -22.20 -6.45 -17.93
CA MET A 110 -21.23 -5.85 -18.84
C MET A 110 -20.00 -6.75 -18.97
N ARG A 111 -19.64 -7.10 -20.21
CA ARG A 111 -18.41 -7.82 -20.54
C ARG A 111 -17.40 -6.88 -21.17
N VAL A 112 -16.19 -6.83 -20.61
CA VAL A 112 -15.08 -6.04 -21.14
C VAL A 112 -14.17 -6.95 -21.97
N HIS A 113 -13.92 -6.55 -23.22
CA HIS A 113 -12.92 -7.14 -24.09
C HIS A 113 -11.75 -6.18 -24.18
N VAL A 114 -10.56 -6.62 -23.74
CA VAL A 114 -9.41 -5.73 -23.53
C VAL A 114 -8.73 -5.28 -24.82
N GLY A 115 -9.06 -5.90 -25.96
CA GLY A 115 -8.54 -5.51 -27.27
C GLY A 115 -7.16 -6.06 -27.58
N ASP A 116 -6.79 -7.23 -27.05
CA ASP A 116 -5.60 -7.93 -27.52
C ASP A 116 -5.82 -8.61 -28.88
N GLU A 117 -4.74 -9.01 -29.54
CA GLU A 117 -4.76 -9.62 -30.87
C GLU A 117 -5.26 -11.08 -30.88
N THR A 118 -5.38 -11.69 -29.70
CA THR A 118 -5.81 -13.09 -29.53
C THR A 118 -7.26 -13.24 -29.08
N GLN A 119 -7.93 -12.13 -28.72
CA GLN A 119 -9.30 -12.17 -28.24
C GLN A 119 -10.26 -12.82 -29.25
N LEU A 120 -11.27 -13.48 -28.71
CA LEU A 120 -12.30 -14.20 -29.46
C LEU A 120 -13.57 -13.33 -29.60
N PRO A 121 -14.49 -13.68 -30.51
CA PRO A 121 -15.79 -13.03 -30.58
C PRO A 121 -16.55 -13.10 -29.24
N ASP A 122 -17.32 -12.05 -28.93
CA ASP A 122 -18.21 -12.07 -27.75
C ASP A 122 -19.31 -13.14 -27.93
N PRO A 123 -19.58 -13.96 -26.90
CA PRO A 123 -20.57 -15.04 -26.98
C PRO A 123 -21.99 -14.58 -27.33
N LEU A 124 -22.44 -13.42 -26.84
CA LEU A 124 -23.78 -12.90 -27.15
C LEU A 124 -23.85 -12.44 -28.61
N ILE A 125 -22.81 -11.75 -29.08
CA ILE A 125 -22.73 -11.32 -30.48
C ILE A 125 -22.73 -12.56 -31.38
N GLU A 126 -21.91 -13.57 -31.08
CA GLU A 126 -21.86 -14.82 -31.84
C GLU A 126 -23.18 -15.58 -31.80
N ALA A 127 -23.84 -15.69 -30.64
CA ALA A 127 -25.15 -16.34 -30.53
C ALA A 127 -26.22 -15.64 -31.39
N LYS A 128 -26.18 -14.31 -31.52
CA LYS A 128 -27.15 -13.55 -32.31
C LYS A 128 -26.80 -13.48 -33.81
N GLN A 129 -25.52 -13.53 -34.19
CA GLN A 129 -25.06 -13.49 -35.60
C GLN A 129 -24.92 -14.88 -36.23
N GLY A 130 -24.74 -15.91 -35.42
CA GLY A 130 -24.41 -17.28 -35.82
C GLY A 130 -22.93 -17.61 -35.67
N GLU A 131 -22.64 -18.89 -35.40
CA GLU A 131 -21.29 -19.43 -35.20
C GLU A 131 -20.35 -19.05 -36.36
N GLY A 132 -19.17 -18.52 -36.03
CA GLY A 132 -18.16 -18.10 -37.00
C GLY A 132 -18.52 -16.86 -37.83
N LYS A 133 -19.65 -16.19 -37.55
CA LYS A 133 -20.08 -14.97 -38.24
C LYS A 133 -19.89 -13.70 -37.44
N ALA A 134 -19.58 -13.79 -36.14
CA ALA A 134 -19.28 -12.64 -35.32
C ALA A 134 -17.80 -12.21 -35.46
N PRO A 135 -17.52 -10.91 -35.65
CA PRO A 135 -16.15 -10.42 -35.62
C PRO A 135 -15.58 -10.49 -34.20
N ALA A 136 -14.29 -10.81 -34.09
CA ALA A 136 -13.56 -10.80 -32.82
C ALA A 136 -13.05 -9.42 -32.40
N TYR A 137 -13.19 -8.41 -33.28
CA TYR A 137 -12.70 -7.03 -33.05
C TYR A 137 -11.26 -6.94 -32.52
N ARG A 138 -10.35 -7.82 -32.97
CA ARG A 138 -8.95 -7.88 -32.49
C ARG A 138 -8.26 -6.52 -32.59
N GLY A 139 -7.48 -6.18 -31.56
CA GLY A 139 -6.82 -4.88 -31.44
C GLY A 139 -7.72 -3.71 -30.99
N LEU A 140 -9.04 -3.93 -30.86
CA LEU A 140 -10.00 -2.95 -30.35
C LEU A 140 -10.50 -3.39 -28.97
N ALA A 141 -10.31 -2.53 -27.97
CA ALA A 141 -10.98 -2.69 -26.69
C ALA A 141 -12.44 -2.28 -26.84
N TYR A 142 -13.37 -3.13 -26.40
CA TYR A 142 -14.80 -2.88 -26.49
C TYR A 142 -15.54 -3.48 -25.30
N VAL A 143 -16.74 -2.97 -25.04
CA VAL A 143 -17.64 -3.52 -24.02
C VAL A 143 -18.91 -4.02 -24.67
N VAL A 144 -19.49 -5.09 -24.11
CA VAL A 144 -20.80 -5.61 -24.48
C VAL A 144 -21.70 -5.50 -23.27
N LEU A 145 -22.86 -4.86 -23.44
CA LEU A 145 -23.92 -4.81 -22.46
C LEU A 145 -25.01 -5.82 -22.86
N ASP A 146 -25.30 -6.74 -21.95
CA ASP A 146 -26.31 -7.77 -22.10
C ASP A 146 -27.57 -7.35 -21.32
N ARG A 147 -28.71 -7.30 -22.01
CA ARG A 147 -30.01 -6.90 -21.48
C ARG A 147 -29.97 -5.70 -20.51
N LEU A 148 -29.35 -4.59 -20.92
CA LEU A 148 -29.37 -3.35 -20.13
C LEU A 148 -30.81 -2.85 -19.96
N PRO A 149 -31.34 -2.66 -18.74
CA PRO A 149 -32.66 -2.07 -18.52
C PRO A 149 -32.70 -0.60 -18.94
N LEU A 150 -33.68 -0.22 -19.77
CA LEU A 150 -33.76 1.13 -20.35
C LEU A 150 -34.72 2.08 -19.63
N GLU A 151 -35.51 1.60 -18.67
CA GLU A 151 -36.55 2.38 -18.00
C GLU A 151 -35.99 3.66 -17.36
N ALA A 152 -34.88 3.52 -16.62
CA ALA A 152 -34.18 4.64 -15.97
C ALA A 152 -33.61 5.66 -16.97
N PHE A 153 -33.49 5.30 -18.24
CA PHE A 153 -32.90 6.13 -19.30
C PHE A 153 -33.97 6.64 -20.28
N GLY A 154 -35.25 6.55 -19.93
CA GLY A 154 -36.35 7.01 -20.78
C GLY A 154 -36.58 6.11 -22.00
N ASN A 155 -36.34 4.79 -21.85
CA ASN A 155 -36.51 3.78 -22.88
C ASN A 155 -35.66 4.01 -24.15
N ARG A 156 -34.44 4.52 -23.96
CA ARG A 156 -33.42 4.64 -25.00
C ARG A 156 -32.07 4.17 -24.49
N ILE A 157 -31.16 3.87 -25.43
CA ILE A 157 -29.75 3.66 -25.09
C ILE A 157 -29.19 4.97 -24.50
N PRO A 158 -28.62 4.95 -23.28
CA PRO A 158 -28.05 6.15 -22.68
C PRO A 158 -26.74 6.56 -23.34
N LEU A 159 -26.33 7.81 -23.13
CA LEU A 159 -24.99 8.27 -23.45
C LEU A 159 -24.00 7.63 -22.47
N LEU A 160 -23.18 6.70 -22.94
CA LEU A 160 -22.18 6.03 -22.10
C LEU A 160 -20.82 6.73 -22.14
N GLN A 161 -20.14 6.72 -21.01
CA GLN A 161 -18.74 7.12 -20.87
C GLN A 161 -18.01 6.12 -19.98
N PHE A 162 -16.76 5.85 -20.30
CA PHE A 162 -15.96 4.80 -19.69
C PHE A 162 -14.63 5.38 -19.25
N GLU A 163 -14.25 5.17 -17.99
CA GLU A 163 -12.89 5.40 -17.52
C GLU A 163 -12.04 4.19 -17.90
N VAL A 164 -11.22 4.36 -18.92
CA VAL A 164 -10.34 3.32 -19.44
C VAL A 164 -8.96 3.48 -18.80
N VAL A 165 -8.43 2.38 -18.28
CA VAL A 165 -7.07 2.30 -17.75
C VAL A 165 -6.21 1.54 -18.75
N ARG A 166 -5.22 2.22 -19.33
CA ARG A 166 -4.19 1.61 -20.18
C ARG A 166 -2.82 1.89 -19.58
N PRO A 167 -2.15 0.91 -18.96
CA PRO A 167 -0.81 1.08 -18.41
C PRO A 167 0.16 1.65 -19.44
N VAL A 168 1.01 2.57 -19.00
CA VAL A 168 1.99 3.24 -19.86
C VAL A 168 3.39 3.01 -19.34
N GLY A 169 4.29 2.56 -20.20
CA GLY A 169 5.69 2.32 -19.83
C GLY A 169 5.95 0.89 -19.38
N THR A 170 6.88 0.75 -18.42
CA THR A 170 7.48 -0.55 -18.08
C THR A 170 7.26 -0.99 -16.65
N LEU A 171 6.82 -0.11 -15.74
CA LEU A 171 6.82 -0.37 -14.31
C LEU A 171 5.82 -1.47 -13.92
N GLU A 172 4.59 -1.37 -14.41
CA GLU A 172 3.48 -2.24 -14.04
C GLU A 172 3.77 -3.71 -14.40
N ARG A 173 4.46 -3.96 -15.51
CA ARG A 173 4.93 -5.30 -15.90
C ARG A 173 6.15 -5.78 -15.11
N GLN A 174 6.87 -4.89 -14.42
CA GLN A 174 8.03 -5.21 -13.60
C GLN A 174 7.65 -5.46 -12.12
N ILE A 175 6.49 -4.97 -11.69
CA ILE A 175 5.97 -5.21 -10.34
C ILE A 175 5.65 -6.69 -10.18
N ARG A 176 6.30 -7.33 -9.20
CA ARG A 176 6.07 -8.73 -8.79
C ARG A 176 5.61 -8.87 -7.35
N ALA A 177 5.76 -7.82 -6.56
CA ALA A 177 5.31 -7.78 -5.18
C ALA A 177 4.73 -6.41 -4.85
N VAL A 178 3.70 -6.37 -4.01
CA VAL A 178 3.15 -5.13 -3.45
C VAL A 178 2.87 -5.28 -1.96
N THR A 179 2.83 -4.14 -1.26
CA THR A 179 2.39 -4.03 0.13
C THR A 179 1.03 -3.35 0.16
N ILE A 180 0.02 -4.00 0.74
CA ILE A 180 -1.34 -3.45 0.87
C ILE A 180 -1.41 -2.57 2.11
N ILE A 181 -1.44 -1.26 1.89
CA ILE A 181 -1.53 -0.20 2.91
C ILE A 181 -2.89 0.52 2.81
N PRO A 182 -3.36 1.26 3.84
CA PRO A 182 -2.68 1.61 5.10
C PRO A 182 -2.65 0.51 6.16
N GLY A 183 -3.42 -0.58 6.02
CA GLY A 183 -3.48 -1.64 7.04
C GLY A 183 -4.35 -1.33 8.27
N ALA A 184 -4.96 -0.14 8.30
CA ALA A 184 -5.96 0.29 9.27
C ALA A 184 -7.32 0.44 8.59
N THR A 185 -8.07 -0.66 8.49
CA THR A 185 -9.46 -0.68 7.99
C THR A 185 -10.25 -1.80 8.67
N GLU A 186 -11.25 -1.48 9.52
CA GLU A 186 -11.97 -2.48 10.33
C GLU A 186 -12.48 -3.67 9.49
N HIS A 187 -13.12 -3.37 8.35
CA HIS A 187 -13.77 -4.35 7.46
C HIS A 187 -13.25 -4.31 6.02
N GLY A 188 -12.25 -3.49 5.69
CA GLY A 188 -11.83 -3.25 4.30
C GLY A 188 -11.17 -4.43 3.59
N TYR A 189 -10.71 -5.43 4.33
CA TYR A 189 -10.16 -6.68 3.78
C TYR A 189 -11.22 -7.76 3.54
N HIS A 190 -12.46 -7.51 3.95
CA HIS A 190 -13.51 -8.51 3.84
C HIS A 190 -14.01 -8.60 2.40
N THR A 191 -14.18 -9.82 1.92
CA THR A 191 -14.59 -10.12 0.54
C THR A 191 -16.11 -10.10 0.31
N VAL A 192 -16.88 -9.77 1.36
CA VAL A 192 -18.34 -9.65 1.29
C VAL A 192 -18.74 -8.30 1.89
N GLN A 193 -19.89 -7.76 1.47
CA GLN A 193 -20.40 -6.51 2.01
C GLN A 193 -20.68 -6.63 3.51
N VAL A 194 -20.10 -5.72 4.28
CA VAL A 194 -20.40 -5.56 5.71
C VAL A 194 -21.30 -4.34 5.87
N THR A 195 -22.51 -4.56 6.33
CA THR A 195 -23.48 -3.51 6.64
C THR A 195 -23.60 -3.22 8.13
N GLU A 196 -24.02 -1.99 8.45
CA GLU A 196 -24.54 -1.61 9.76
C GLU A 196 -25.90 -0.92 9.62
N LYS A 197 -26.73 -1.02 10.66
CA LYS A 197 -28.00 -0.29 10.78
C LYS A 197 -27.75 1.13 11.27
N THR A 198 -28.19 2.13 10.52
CA THR A 198 -28.05 3.56 10.88
C THR A 198 -29.27 4.08 11.62
N ALA A 199 -30.46 3.60 11.24
CA ALA A 199 -31.76 3.89 11.86
C ALA A 199 -32.76 2.75 11.59
N GLU A 200 -33.97 2.82 12.15
CA GLU A 200 -35.03 1.88 11.78
C GLU A 200 -35.32 1.95 10.27
N GLY A 201 -35.19 0.81 9.58
CA GLY A 201 -35.35 0.71 8.14
C GLY A 201 -34.21 1.29 7.29
N SER A 202 -33.08 1.71 7.88
CA SER A 202 -31.93 2.25 7.15
C SER A 202 -30.62 1.56 7.54
N ALA A 203 -29.79 1.27 6.54
CA ALA A 203 -28.48 0.66 6.70
C ALA A 203 -27.46 1.31 5.76
N ARG A 204 -26.17 1.18 6.08
CA ARG A 204 -25.07 1.53 5.17
C ARG A 204 -24.10 0.37 5.02
N ILE A 205 -23.44 0.29 3.88
CA ILE A 205 -22.34 -0.65 3.64
C ILE A 205 -21.04 0.04 4.06
N LEU A 206 -20.19 -0.67 4.80
CA LEU A 206 -18.96 -0.13 5.41
C LEU A 206 -17.73 -0.29 4.51
N ASN A 207 -17.66 -1.39 3.75
CA ASN A 207 -16.51 -1.77 2.92
C ASN A 207 -16.81 -1.77 1.42
N ARG A 208 -17.74 -0.90 0.99
CA ARG A 208 -18.06 -0.67 -0.41
C ARG A 208 -18.28 0.83 -0.63
N ASN A 209 -17.23 1.48 -1.13
CA ASN A 209 -17.19 2.90 -1.49
C ASN A 209 -17.01 3.08 -3.01
N THR A 210 -17.14 1.99 -3.77
CA THR A 210 -17.06 1.95 -5.23
C THR A 210 -18.30 1.30 -5.85
N MET A 211 -18.51 1.54 -7.14
CA MET A 211 -19.67 1.07 -7.92
C MET A 211 -19.29 -0.07 -8.89
N VAL A 212 -18.08 -0.64 -8.79
CA VAL A 212 -17.56 -1.59 -9.80
C VAL A 212 -17.48 -3.03 -9.33
N ALA A 213 -17.52 -3.25 -8.02
CA ALA A 213 -17.51 -4.56 -7.42
C ALA A 213 -18.36 -4.57 -6.13
N GLU A 214 -18.55 -5.76 -5.58
CA GLU A 214 -19.30 -5.97 -4.35
C GLU A 214 -18.59 -5.42 -3.11
N THR A 215 -17.26 -5.33 -3.13
CA THR A 215 -16.45 -4.76 -2.04
C THR A 215 -15.27 -3.96 -2.58
N ASP A 216 -14.76 -3.05 -1.76
CA ASP A 216 -13.54 -2.27 -2.09
C ASP A 216 -12.32 -3.19 -2.26
N TRP A 217 -12.27 -4.30 -1.52
CA TRP A 217 -11.25 -5.34 -1.65
C TRP A 217 -11.25 -5.94 -3.06
N GLN A 218 -12.39 -6.45 -3.53
CA GLN A 218 -12.45 -7.07 -4.85
C GLN A 218 -12.18 -6.07 -5.97
N ALA A 219 -12.75 -4.86 -5.90
CA ALA A 219 -12.46 -3.82 -6.89
C ALA A 219 -10.96 -3.52 -6.98
N SER A 220 -10.29 -3.39 -5.83
CA SER A 220 -8.88 -3.00 -5.77
C SER A 220 -7.94 -4.12 -6.21
N LEU A 221 -8.20 -5.37 -5.83
CA LEU A 221 -7.37 -6.52 -6.21
C LEU A 221 -7.57 -6.91 -7.68
N ASP A 222 -8.78 -6.80 -8.21
CA ASP A 222 -9.04 -7.02 -9.64
C ASP A 222 -8.31 -5.96 -10.49
N GLU A 223 -8.44 -4.67 -10.14
CA GLU A 223 -7.73 -3.58 -10.82
C GLU A 223 -6.20 -3.78 -10.73
N LEU A 224 -5.69 -4.14 -9.56
CA LEU A 224 -4.26 -4.41 -9.36
C LEU A 224 -3.74 -5.53 -10.27
N GLN A 225 -4.43 -6.68 -10.33
CA GLN A 225 -3.98 -7.80 -11.17
C GLN A 225 -4.13 -7.49 -12.66
N SER A 226 -5.12 -6.69 -13.05
CA SER A 226 -5.24 -6.18 -14.43
C SER A 226 -4.09 -5.26 -14.82
N ILE A 227 -3.64 -4.40 -13.91
CA ILE A 227 -2.55 -3.44 -14.16
C ILE A 227 -1.18 -4.13 -14.09
N CYS A 228 -0.98 -5.00 -13.09
CA CYS A 228 0.28 -5.67 -12.78
C CYS A 228 0.17 -7.18 -13.07
N PRO A 229 0.21 -7.62 -14.35
CA PRO A 229 -0.06 -9.01 -14.72
C PRO A 229 1.01 -10.01 -14.25
N ASN A 230 2.17 -9.53 -13.82
CA ASN A 230 3.28 -10.35 -13.31
C ASN A 230 3.35 -10.33 -11.77
N LEU A 231 2.29 -9.91 -11.08
CA LEU A 231 2.23 -9.91 -9.63
C LEU A 231 2.28 -11.35 -9.09
N GLU A 232 3.23 -11.62 -8.20
CA GLU A 232 3.45 -12.95 -7.60
C GLU A 232 3.20 -12.96 -6.09
N SER A 233 3.43 -11.84 -5.40
CA SER A 233 3.41 -11.78 -3.93
C SER A 233 2.72 -10.53 -3.40
N VAL A 234 2.08 -10.65 -2.25
CA VAL A 234 1.39 -9.55 -1.56
C VAL A 234 1.72 -9.58 -0.08
N ALA A 235 2.18 -8.46 0.45
CA ALA A 235 2.29 -8.23 1.88
C ALA A 235 1.01 -7.52 2.39
N VAL A 236 0.27 -8.17 3.28
CA VAL A 236 -0.96 -7.63 3.87
C VAL A 236 -0.60 -6.98 5.22
N VAL A 237 -0.64 -5.65 5.25
CA VAL A 237 -0.34 -4.87 6.46
C VAL A 237 -1.54 -4.90 7.40
N VAL A 238 -1.32 -5.22 8.67
CA VAL A 238 -2.42 -5.24 9.66
C VAL A 238 -2.01 -4.47 10.90
N ALA A 239 -2.61 -3.29 11.08
CA ALA A 239 -2.18 -2.32 12.08
C ALA A 239 -2.88 -2.49 13.44
N TRP A 240 -2.10 -2.51 14.53
CA TRP A 240 -2.55 -2.17 15.89
C TRP A 240 -1.96 -0.82 16.30
N PHE A 241 -2.42 -0.28 17.43
CA PHE A 241 -2.09 1.07 17.87
C PHE A 241 -1.20 1.05 19.12
N GLY A 242 -0.05 1.72 19.00
CA GLY A 242 0.83 2.09 20.10
C GLY A 242 0.33 3.37 20.78
N THR A 243 0.27 3.37 22.11
CA THR A 243 -0.34 4.48 22.88
C THR A 243 0.65 5.46 23.50
N ASP A 244 1.96 5.19 23.44
CA ASP A 244 3.00 5.99 24.10
C ASP A 244 4.37 5.75 23.43
N LEU A 245 5.26 6.75 23.39
CA LEU A 245 6.63 6.60 22.89
C LEU A 245 7.59 5.99 23.92
N ARG A 246 7.21 5.93 25.21
CA ARG A 246 8.04 5.36 26.27
C ARG A 246 7.80 3.86 26.32
N ALA A 247 8.81 3.06 26.04
CA ALA A 247 8.73 1.59 25.98
C ALA A 247 8.03 0.99 27.20
N GLY A 248 8.40 1.44 28.41
CA GLY A 248 7.80 0.95 29.66
C GLY A 248 6.33 1.33 29.90
N GLN A 249 5.74 2.21 29.08
CA GLN A 249 4.34 2.67 29.21
C GLN A 249 3.52 2.39 27.94
N CYS A 250 4.18 2.08 26.83
CA CYS A 250 3.53 1.83 25.55
C CYS A 250 2.76 0.52 25.58
N ARG A 251 1.46 0.61 25.26
CA ARG A 251 0.59 -0.54 25.03
C ARG A 251 0.33 -0.66 23.53
N ILE A 252 0.20 -1.89 23.04
CA ILE A 252 -0.13 -2.22 21.66
C ILE A 252 -1.53 -2.84 21.66
N LEU A 253 -2.51 -2.12 21.10
CA LEU A 253 -3.93 -2.47 21.22
C LEU A 253 -4.62 -2.51 19.84
N PRO A 254 -5.55 -3.45 19.59
CA PRO A 254 -6.40 -3.35 18.42
C PRO A 254 -7.36 -2.16 18.58
N GLY A 255 -7.55 -1.41 17.51
CA GLY A 255 -8.30 -0.15 17.52
C GLY A 255 -9.59 -0.16 16.72
N VAL A 256 -10.53 0.71 17.09
CA VAL A 256 -11.81 0.93 16.39
C VAL A 256 -12.08 2.42 16.20
N GLU A 257 -12.75 2.77 15.10
CA GLU A 257 -13.16 4.14 14.75
C GLU A 257 -14.24 4.67 15.70
N VAL A 258 -15.15 3.78 16.10
CA VAL A 258 -16.31 4.10 16.93
C VAL A 258 -16.55 3.03 17.99
N GLU A 259 -17.03 3.45 19.16
CA GLU A 259 -17.29 2.60 20.32
C GLU A 259 -18.45 1.63 20.08
N THR A 260 -19.42 2.01 19.24
CA THR A 260 -20.60 1.20 18.95
C THR A 260 -21.00 1.31 17.49
N ARG A 261 -21.47 0.20 16.94
CA ARG A 261 -22.20 0.10 15.68
C ARG A 261 -23.42 -0.79 15.92
N ARG A 262 -24.53 -0.53 15.24
CA ARG A 262 -25.80 -1.25 15.43
C ARG A 262 -25.95 -2.32 14.36
N ASP A 263 -26.24 -3.55 14.79
CA ASP A 263 -26.53 -4.69 13.93
C ASP A 263 -25.53 -4.86 12.77
N GLU A 264 -24.23 -4.89 13.10
CA GLU A 264 -23.21 -5.21 12.09
C GLU A 264 -23.45 -6.62 11.56
N SER A 265 -23.59 -6.74 10.22
CA SER A 265 -23.75 -8.04 9.55
C SER A 265 -22.57 -8.99 9.78
N THR A 266 -21.37 -8.44 9.99
CA THR A 266 -20.19 -9.17 10.48
C THR A 266 -19.66 -8.46 11.72
N VAL A 267 -19.65 -9.16 12.85
CA VAL A 267 -19.21 -8.60 14.13
C VAL A 267 -17.69 -8.43 14.11
N TRP A 268 -17.22 -7.21 14.37
CA TRP A 268 -15.80 -6.93 14.50
C TRP A 268 -15.22 -7.53 15.78
N SER A 269 -14.11 -8.25 15.66
CA SER A 269 -13.27 -8.68 16.79
C SER A 269 -11.84 -8.96 16.34
N VAL A 270 -10.88 -8.73 17.22
CA VAL A 270 -9.45 -9.00 17.03
C VAL A 270 -8.87 -9.62 18.29
N ALA A 271 -8.25 -10.79 18.19
CA ALA A 271 -7.60 -11.46 19.33
C ALA A 271 -8.54 -11.65 20.53
N GLY A 272 -9.83 -11.92 20.27
CA GLY A 272 -10.88 -12.02 21.28
C GLY A 272 -11.33 -10.70 21.90
N VAL A 273 -10.75 -9.56 21.49
CA VAL A 273 -11.20 -8.22 21.87
C VAL A 273 -12.39 -7.86 20.98
N VAL A 274 -13.51 -7.51 21.62
CA VAL A 274 -14.71 -7.00 20.95
C VAL A 274 -14.70 -5.48 20.92
N ARG A 275 -15.47 -4.87 20.01
CA ARG A 275 -15.52 -3.40 19.78
C ARG A 275 -15.61 -2.57 21.05
N SER A 276 -16.47 -2.96 22.01
CA SER A 276 -16.68 -2.22 23.27
C SER A 276 -15.45 -2.18 24.19
N ASN A 277 -14.50 -3.10 24.00
CA ASN A 277 -13.28 -3.23 24.80
C ASN A 277 -12.03 -2.86 24.01
N ALA A 278 -12.17 -2.48 22.74
CA ALA A 278 -11.07 -2.08 21.87
C ALA A 278 -10.61 -0.66 22.16
N HIS A 279 -9.38 -0.35 21.75
CA HIS A 279 -8.87 1.02 21.81
C HIS A 279 -9.66 1.90 20.82
N ARG A 280 -10.34 2.93 21.30
CA ARG A 280 -10.95 3.88 20.37
C ARG A 280 -9.86 4.79 19.83
N VAL A 281 -9.65 4.77 18.52
CA VAL A 281 -8.67 5.65 17.88
C VAL A 281 -9.01 7.11 18.17
N SER A 282 -7.98 7.94 18.33
CA SER A 282 -8.16 9.36 18.61
C SER A 282 -8.85 10.11 17.45
N LEU A 283 -9.21 11.37 17.68
CA LEU A 283 -9.92 12.19 16.70
C LEU A 283 -9.00 13.23 16.08
N SER A 284 -9.16 13.48 14.78
CA SER A 284 -8.52 14.55 14.03
C SER A 284 -9.49 15.15 13.02
N GLY A 285 -9.54 16.47 12.89
CA GLY A 285 -10.37 17.16 11.89
C GLY A 285 -11.89 16.89 11.97
N GLY A 286 -12.41 16.41 13.11
CA GLY A 286 -13.81 16.04 13.29
C GLY A 286 -14.16 14.58 12.98
N GLY A 287 -13.19 13.76 12.57
CA GLY A 287 -13.31 12.32 12.35
C GLY A 287 -12.27 11.51 13.13
N PRO A 288 -12.27 10.17 13.01
CA PRO A 288 -11.20 9.35 13.56
C PRO A 288 -9.87 9.69 12.86
N ALA A 289 -8.78 9.74 13.63
CA ALA A 289 -7.44 10.07 13.13
C ALA A 289 -6.86 8.95 12.23
N TYR A 290 -7.32 7.72 12.44
CA TYR A 290 -6.96 6.53 11.67
C TYR A 290 -8.23 5.71 11.36
N GLY A 291 -8.15 4.78 10.40
CA GLY A 291 -9.09 3.65 10.37
C GLY A 291 -8.86 2.71 11.56
N GLY A 292 -9.77 1.76 11.80
CA GLY A 292 -9.60 0.74 12.86
C GLY A 292 -8.74 -0.46 12.42
N THR A 293 -8.33 -1.30 13.37
CA THR A 293 -7.62 -2.55 13.08
C THR A 293 -8.52 -3.49 12.27
N PRO A 294 -8.05 -4.10 11.16
CA PRO A 294 -8.82 -5.11 10.44
C PRO A 294 -9.23 -6.28 11.33
N GLY A 295 -10.51 -6.63 11.33
CA GLY A 295 -11.04 -7.74 12.11
C GLY A 295 -10.47 -9.09 11.68
N ASP A 296 -10.37 -10.06 12.59
CA ASP A 296 -9.76 -11.37 12.32
C ASP A 296 -10.45 -12.09 11.13
N ALA A 297 -11.77 -12.02 11.05
CA ALA A 297 -12.54 -12.58 9.93
C ALA A 297 -12.20 -11.93 8.58
N SER A 298 -11.98 -10.61 8.60
CA SER A 298 -11.59 -9.80 7.42
C SER A 298 -10.21 -10.23 6.91
N VAL A 299 -9.24 -10.41 7.82
CA VAL A 299 -7.89 -10.87 7.48
C VAL A 299 -7.90 -12.32 6.95
N LEU A 300 -8.66 -13.23 7.56
CA LEU A 300 -8.82 -14.61 7.08
C LEU A 300 -9.43 -14.66 5.66
N ALA A 301 -10.43 -13.82 5.40
CA ALA A 301 -11.06 -13.70 4.09
C ALA A 301 -10.04 -13.23 3.03
N ALA A 302 -9.27 -12.19 3.34
CA ALA A 302 -8.21 -11.69 2.45
C ALA A 302 -7.14 -12.74 2.16
N ILE A 303 -6.63 -13.46 3.16
CA ILE A 303 -5.64 -14.54 2.93
C ILE A 303 -6.20 -15.60 1.98
N THR A 304 -7.46 -15.99 2.19
CA THR A 304 -8.13 -17.00 1.38
C THR A 304 -8.29 -16.54 -0.08
N ASP A 305 -8.71 -15.30 -0.28
CA ASP A 305 -8.91 -14.69 -1.60
C ASP A 305 -7.57 -14.51 -2.36
N LEU A 306 -6.54 -14.00 -1.70
CA LEU A 306 -5.21 -13.86 -2.31
C LEU A 306 -4.64 -15.20 -2.78
N LYS A 307 -4.78 -16.26 -1.98
CA LYS A 307 -4.38 -17.61 -2.38
C LYS A 307 -5.21 -18.12 -3.56
N ALA A 308 -6.52 -17.87 -3.59
CA ALA A 308 -7.39 -18.26 -4.70
C ALA A 308 -7.01 -17.54 -6.00
N ARG A 309 -6.49 -16.32 -5.90
CA ARG A 309 -5.90 -15.53 -7.00
C ARG A 309 -4.52 -16.01 -7.45
N GLY A 310 -3.94 -17.01 -6.78
CA GLY A 310 -2.61 -17.54 -7.08
C GLY A 310 -1.44 -16.70 -6.54
N LEU A 311 -1.70 -15.78 -5.61
CA LEU A 311 -0.70 -14.89 -5.03
C LEU A 311 -0.10 -15.49 -3.76
N LYS A 312 1.22 -15.31 -3.59
CA LYS A 312 1.89 -15.60 -2.32
C LYS A 312 1.52 -14.55 -1.29
N VAL A 313 1.24 -14.98 -0.07
CA VAL A 313 0.74 -14.11 1.01
C VAL A 313 1.80 -13.95 2.08
N PHE A 314 2.16 -12.70 2.35
CA PHE A 314 2.99 -12.30 3.47
C PHE A 314 2.14 -11.53 4.47
N LEU A 315 2.05 -11.98 5.71
CA LEU A 315 1.41 -11.19 6.76
C LEU A 315 2.40 -10.20 7.35
N TYR A 316 1.94 -8.97 7.53
CA TYR A 316 2.76 -7.88 8.00
C TYR A 316 2.08 -7.13 9.16
N PRO A 317 2.16 -7.68 10.39
CA PRO A 317 1.75 -6.96 11.60
C PRO A 317 2.48 -5.63 11.77
N PHE A 318 1.72 -4.55 11.98
CA PHE A 318 2.22 -3.19 11.96
C PHE A 318 1.76 -2.39 13.18
N VAL A 319 2.55 -1.40 13.60
CA VAL A 319 2.21 -0.51 14.73
C VAL A 319 2.06 0.91 14.23
N MET A 320 0.86 1.47 14.35
CA MET A 320 0.62 2.91 14.20
C MET A 320 0.65 3.58 15.58
N MET A 321 1.14 4.81 15.69
CA MET A 321 1.16 5.52 16.97
C MET A 321 -0.05 6.45 17.10
N ASP A 322 -1.00 6.08 17.95
CA ASP A 322 -2.19 6.89 18.20
C ASP A 322 -1.99 7.83 19.39
N ILE A 323 -1.24 8.90 19.15
CA ILE A 323 -0.94 9.95 20.12
C ILE A 323 -1.46 11.27 19.55
N ALA A 324 -2.57 11.77 20.08
CA ALA A 324 -3.18 13.00 19.62
C ALA A 324 -2.41 14.26 20.10
N PRO A 325 -2.58 15.42 19.45
CA PRO A 325 -2.09 16.69 19.97
C PRO A 325 -2.68 17.00 21.37
N GLY A 326 -1.91 17.65 22.25
CA GLY A 326 -2.37 17.98 23.60
C GLY A 326 -2.49 16.77 24.52
N ASN A 327 -1.71 15.72 24.27
CA ASN A 327 -1.75 14.46 25.02
C ASN A 327 -1.17 14.58 26.44
N GLY A 328 -0.31 15.57 26.71
CA GLY A 328 0.30 15.76 28.02
C GLY A 328 1.17 14.59 28.52
N LEU A 329 1.53 13.64 27.64
CA LEU A 329 2.41 12.53 27.96
C LEU A 329 3.86 13.03 28.04
N ALA A 330 4.62 12.55 29.03
CA ALA A 330 6.04 12.89 29.13
C ALA A 330 6.78 12.43 27.86
N ASP A 331 7.48 13.35 27.22
CA ASP A 331 8.22 13.07 25.99
C ASP A 331 9.58 12.42 26.33
N PRO A 332 9.88 11.21 25.79
CA PRO A 332 11.17 10.59 26.03
C PRO A 332 12.34 11.39 25.46
N TYR A 333 12.10 12.31 24.52
CA TYR A 333 13.10 13.16 23.85
C TYR A 333 13.21 14.58 24.43
N GLY A 334 12.57 14.85 25.58
CA GLY A 334 12.74 16.08 26.34
C GLY A 334 11.89 17.27 25.89
N GLN A 335 10.92 17.07 25.00
CA GLN A 335 9.89 18.07 24.71
C GLN A 335 8.85 18.15 25.83
N THR A 336 7.96 19.16 25.76
CA THR A 336 6.90 19.36 26.75
C THR A 336 5.88 18.22 26.76
N GLU A 337 5.56 17.68 25.59
CA GLU A 337 4.70 16.51 25.40
C GLU A 337 5.17 15.69 24.19
N GLN A 338 4.69 14.46 24.08
CA GLN A 338 5.00 13.60 22.94
C GLN A 338 4.44 14.19 21.64
N ALA A 339 5.22 14.09 20.55
CA ALA A 339 4.78 14.49 19.23
C ALA A 339 3.47 13.79 18.83
N SER A 340 2.62 14.47 18.06
CA SER A 340 1.37 13.87 17.59
C SER A 340 1.63 12.91 16.44
N TYR A 341 0.96 11.75 16.47
CA TYR A 341 1.00 10.73 15.43
C TYR A 341 2.43 10.34 14.97
N PRO A 342 3.36 10.10 15.91
CA PRO A 342 4.77 9.94 15.57
C PRO A 342 5.01 8.61 14.85
N TRP A 343 6.11 8.53 14.10
CA TRP A 343 6.58 7.26 13.56
C TRP A 343 6.93 6.26 14.69
N ARG A 344 6.56 4.98 14.53
CA ARG A 344 6.79 3.89 15.51
C ARG A 344 8.25 3.68 15.87
N GLY A 345 9.17 4.00 14.97
CA GLY A 345 10.62 3.95 15.25
C GLY A 345 11.09 4.95 16.30
N ARG A 346 10.22 5.85 16.80
CA ARG A 346 10.47 6.73 17.93
C ARG A 346 10.09 6.14 19.30
N ILE A 347 9.55 4.92 19.36
CA ILE A 347 9.38 4.26 20.66
C ILE A 347 10.77 3.98 21.24
N THR A 348 11.04 4.38 22.48
CA THR A 348 12.37 4.23 23.11
C THR A 348 12.30 4.16 24.65
N CYS A 349 13.43 4.00 25.34
CA CYS A 349 13.48 4.06 26.80
C CYS A 349 13.22 5.48 27.31
N HIS A 350 12.82 5.63 28.58
CA HIS A 350 12.52 6.92 29.18
C HIS A 350 13.35 7.13 30.47
N PRO A 351 14.16 8.21 30.54
CA PRO A 351 14.53 9.13 29.46
C PRO A 351 15.32 8.46 28.32
N ALA A 352 15.19 8.96 27.08
CA ALA A 352 15.80 8.39 25.88
C ALA A 352 17.34 8.44 25.90
N PRO A 353 18.04 7.66 25.05
CA PRO A 353 19.49 7.78 24.88
C PRO A 353 19.90 9.23 24.56
N GLY A 354 21.02 9.68 25.14
CA GLY A 354 21.55 11.04 24.93
C GLY A 354 20.93 12.12 25.84
N LEU A 355 19.88 11.81 26.61
CA LEU A 355 19.34 12.74 27.60
C LEU A 355 19.96 12.57 28.99
N ALA A 356 19.88 13.63 29.79
CA ALA A 356 20.29 13.60 31.19
C ALA A 356 19.45 12.56 31.96
N GLY A 357 20.13 11.65 32.67
CA GLY A 357 19.47 10.58 33.42
C GLY A 357 18.84 9.50 32.54
N SER A 358 19.30 9.35 31.29
CA SER A 358 18.86 8.28 30.38
C SER A 358 18.81 6.91 31.05
N ALA A 359 17.76 6.14 30.72
CA ALA A 359 17.68 4.74 31.13
C ALA A 359 18.60 3.84 30.30
N ASP A 360 19.06 4.29 29.12
CA ASP A 360 20.03 3.57 28.29
C ASP A 360 21.28 3.22 29.08
N ARG A 361 21.80 2.01 28.86
CA ARG A 361 22.95 1.45 29.58
C ARG A 361 22.70 1.22 31.08
N THR A 362 21.45 1.00 31.48
CA THR A 362 21.07 0.65 32.87
C THR A 362 20.11 -0.53 32.90
N ALA A 363 19.93 -1.14 34.08
CA ALA A 363 18.93 -2.19 34.28
C ALA A 363 17.48 -1.73 34.05
N LEU A 364 17.22 -0.42 34.17
CA LEU A 364 15.91 0.15 33.90
C LEU A 364 15.54 0.05 32.41
N ALA A 365 16.50 0.19 31.49
CA ALA A 365 16.26 0.02 30.06
C ALA A 365 15.72 -1.38 29.75
N ARG A 366 16.35 -2.43 30.28
CA ARG A 366 15.87 -3.82 30.12
C ARG A 366 14.45 -3.99 30.65
N THR A 367 14.16 -3.45 31.84
CA THR A 367 12.82 -3.54 32.46
C THR A 367 11.75 -2.87 31.58
N GLN A 368 12.05 -1.68 31.03
CA GLN A 368 11.11 -0.95 30.16
C GLN A 368 10.90 -1.66 28.82
N VAL A 369 11.96 -2.23 28.24
CA VAL A 369 11.87 -3.01 27.00
C VAL A 369 11.10 -4.32 27.21
N GLU A 370 11.30 -5.01 28.32
CA GLU A 370 10.56 -6.22 28.66
C GLU A 370 9.07 -5.94 28.87
N ALA A 371 8.71 -4.79 29.46
CA ALA A 371 7.33 -4.34 29.58
C ALA A 371 6.68 -4.12 28.20
N PHE A 372 7.38 -3.46 27.27
CA PHE A 372 6.91 -3.29 25.88
C PHE A 372 6.75 -4.64 25.17
N ALA A 373 7.78 -5.48 25.23
CA ALA A 373 7.84 -6.71 24.45
C ALA A 373 6.88 -7.77 24.97
N SER A 374 6.88 -8.02 26.28
CA SER A 374 6.23 -9.17 26.92
C SER A 374 5.09 -8.81 27.88
N GLY A 375 4.72 -7.53 28.00
CA GLY A 375 3.55 -7.11 28.75
C GLY A 375 2.24 -7.71 28.22
N ALA A 376 1.17 -7.65 29.01
CA ALA A 376 -0.15 -8.19 28.63
C ALA A 376 -0.73 -7.51 27.35
N ASP A 377 -0.49 -6.22 27.21
CA ASP A 377 -0.75 -5.43 25.99
C ASP A 377 0.56 -5.17 25.21
N GLY A 378 1.49 -6.12 25.27
CA GLY A 378 2.82 -6.00 24.68
C GLY A 378 2.90 -6.46 23.23
N TYR A 379 4.00 -6.11 22.59
CA TYR A 379 4.27 -6.37 21.18
C TYR A 379 4.18 -7.85 20.78
N ARG A 380 4.72 -8.73 21.63
CA ARG A 380 4.70 -10.18 21.41
C ARG A 380 3.28 -10.73 21.22
N ARG A 381 2.30 -10.22 21.97
CA ARG A 381 0.91 -10.68 21.88
C ARG A 381 0.34 -10.44 20.48
N MET A 382 0.57 -9.24 19.93
CA MET A 382 0.13 -8.89 18.58
C MET A 382 0.72 -9.84 17.53
N VAL A 383 2.03 -10.05 17.56
CA VAL A 383 2.72 -10.86 16.54
C VAL A 383 2.33 -12.33 16.64
N LEU A 384 2.23 -12.89 17.86
CA LEU A 384 1.80 -14.28 18.04
C LEU A 384 0.31 -14.48 17.67
N HIS A 385 -0.54 -13.48 17.86
CA HIS A 385 -1.93 -13.53 17.39
C HIS A 385 -1.98 -13.72 15.88
N TYR A 386 -1.25 -12.90 15.11
CA TYR A 386 -1.24 -13.04 13.64
C TYR A 386 -0.51 -14.29 13.15
N ALA A 387 0.49 -14.79 13.88
CA ALA A 387 1.06 -16.11 13.60
C ALA A 387 0.01 -17.22 13.76
N GLY A 388 -0.82 -17.16 14.82
CA GLY A 388 -1.95 -18.08 15.01
C GLY A 388 -3.04 -17.93 13.94
N LEU A 389 -3.31 -16.71 13.49
CA LEU A 389 -4.26 -16.43 12.42
C LEU A 389 -3.77 -17.00 11.08
N ALA A 390 -2.47 -16.87 10.77
CA ALA A 390 -1.85 -17.50 9.62
C ALA A 390 -2.03 -19.02 9.62
N VAL A 391 -1.81 -19.68 10.75
CA VAL A 391 -2.05 -21.12 10.90
C VAL A 391 -3.52 -21.46 10.65
N SER A 392 -4.44 -20.67 11.20
CA SER A 392 -5.89 -20.85 11.02
C SER A 392 -6.33 -20.68 9.56
N ALA A 393 -5.63 -19.86 8.77
CA ALA A 393 -5.83 -19.68 7.34
C ALA A 393 -5.18 -20.78 6.46
N GLY A 394 -4.66 -21.85 7.08
CA GLY A 394 -3.93 -22.92 6.38
C GLY A 394 -2.51 -22.52 5.96
N GLY A 395 -1.86 -21.63 6.70
CA GLY A 395 -0.49 -21.15 6.48
C GLY A 395 -0.41 -19.89 5.61
N VAL A 396 0.77 -19.27 5.56
CA VAL A 396 1.10 -18.14 4.66
C VAL A 396 2.54 -18.32 4.16
N ASP A 397 2.90 -17.68 3.05
CA ASP A 397 4.24 -17.78 2.47
C ASP A 397 5.29 -17.07 3.31
N GLY A 398 4.91 -16.00 4.02
CA GLY A 398 5.79 -15.37 4.99
C GLY A 398 5.09 -14.52 6.06
N LEU A 399 5.85 -14.18 7.10
CA LEU A 399 5.43 -13.29 8.18
C LEU A 399 6.58 -12.35 8.54
N VAL A 400 6.31 -11.06 8.44
CA VAL A 400 7.24 -10.00 8.89
C VAL A 400 7.01 -9.79 10.39
N ILE A 401 7.92 -10.27 11.24
CA ILE A 401 7.72 -10.28 12.71
C ILE A 401 7.75 -8.89 13.35
N GLY A 402 8.06 -7.88 12.55
CA GLY A 402 8.06 -6.47 12.90
C GLY A 402 8.79 -5.62 11.89
N SER A 403 8.65 -4.31 12.01
CA SER A 403 9.41 -3.38 11.19
C SER A 403 9.63 -2.02 11.83
N GLU A 404 10.76 -1.41 11.49
CA GLU A 404 11.16 -0.04 11.84
C GLU A 404 11.02 0.33 13.33
N LEU A 405 11.29 -0.61 14.24
CA LEU A 405 11.30 -0.36 15.70
C LEU A 405 12.69 0.14 16.16
N ARG A 406 13.30 1.01 15.35
CA ARG A 406 14.68 1.51 15.48
C ARG A 406 15.02 2.05 16.87
N GLY A 407 14.12 2.84 17.46
CA GLY A 407 14.33 3.40 18.79
C GLY A 407 14.36 2.36 19.92
N LEU A 408 13.80 1.16 19.70
CA LEU A 408 13.79 0.04 20.66
C LEU A 408 15.00 -0.89 20.46
N THR A 409 15.31 -1.22 19.21
CA THR A 409 16.43 -2.13 18.87
C THR A 409 17.78 -1.55 19.28
N GLN A 410 17.90 -0.21 19.35
CA GLN A 410 19.12 0.50 19.75
C GLN A 410 19.28 0.71 21.27
N ILE A 411 18.28 0.36 22.09
CA ILE A 411 18.38 0.48 23.54
C ILE A 411 19.39 -0.54 24.07
N ARG A 412 20.27 -0.10 24.95
CA ARG A 412 21.27 -0.91 25.64
C ARG A 412 20.91 -1.08 27.11
N ASP A 413 21.20 -2.26 27.67
CA ASP A 413 21.14 -2.51 29.11
C ASP A 413 22.48 -2.19 29.82
N GLU A 414 22.56 -2.40 31.13
CA GLU A 414 23.76 -2.16 31.94
C GLU A 414 24.99 -2.99 31.53
N THR A 415 24.79 -4.06 30.77
CA THR A 415 25.85 -4.92 30.24
C THR A 415 26.26 -4.52 28.82
N GLY A 416 25.58 -3.54 28.22
CA GLY A 416 25.78 -3.11 26.83
C GLY A 416 25.08 -3.99 25.81
N LYS A 417 24.18 -4.88 26.24
CA LYS A 417 23.38 -5.74 25.34
C LYS A 417 22.11 -5.03 24.89
N PHE A 418 21.52 -5.52 23.80
CA PHE A 418 20.31 -4.96 23.19
C PHE A 418 19.07 -5.80 23.56
N PRO A 419 18.37 -5.53 24.68
CA PRO A 419 17.27 -6.36 25.18
C PRO A 419 16.13 -6.54 24.18
N PHE A 420 15.84 -5.55 23.34
CA PHE A 420 14.76 -5.69 22.36
C PHE A 420 15.14 -6.63 21.21
N VAL A 421 16.42 -6.62 20.80
CA VAL A 421 16.92 -7.59 19.81
C VAL A 421 16.86 -9.01 20.38
N GLU A 422 17.21 -9.21 21.66
CA GLU A 422 17.03 -10.51 22.34
C GLU A 422 15.55 -10.95 22.37
N ALA A 423 14.64 -10.00 22.59
CA ALA A 423 13.20 -10.25 22.54
C ALA A 423 12.72 -10.61 21.12
N LEU A 424 13.25 -9.97 20.07
CA LEU A 424 12.95 -10.32 18.68
C LEU A 424 13.47 -11.70 18.29
N VAL A 425 14.68 -12.09 18.74
CA VAL A 425 15.21 -13.45 18.53
C VAL A 425 14.29 -14.49 19.18
N THR A 426 13.84 -14.22 20.41
CA THR A 426 12.90 -15.08 21.13
C THR A 426 11.56 -15.15 20.38
N LEU A 427 11.00 -14.00 20.00
CA LEU A 427 9.76 -13.91 19.23
C LEU A 427 9.84 -14.68 17.91
N ALA A 428 10.96 -14.60 17.17
CA ALA A 428 11.15 -15.35 15.93
C ALA A 428 11.09 -16.87 16.16
N SER A 429 11.68 -17.36 17.26
CA SER A 429 11.60 -18.77 17.67
C SER A 429 10.16 -19.20 17.96
N ASP A 430 9.43 -18.37 18.70
CA ASP A 430 8.04 -18.68 19.07
C ASP A 430 7.08 -18.62 17.88
N VAL A 431 7.24 -17.64 17.00
CA VAL A 431 6.51 -17.58 15.73
C VAL A 431 6.83 -18.82 14.91
N ARG A 432 8.11 -19.19 14.76
CA ARG A 432 8.52 -20.40 14.04
C ARG A 432 7.87 -21.66 14.60
N ALA A 433 7.77 -21.78 15.93
CA ALA A 433 7.13 -22.91 16.58
C ALA A 433 5.62 -23.02 16.23
N LEU A 434 4.95 -21.89 15.96
CA LEU A 434 3.56 -21.85 15.55
C LEU A 434 3.38 -22.12 14.05
N VAL A 435 4.08 -21.38 13.19
CA VAL A 435 3.84 -21.41 11.73
C VAL A 435 4.60 -22.52 11.00
N GLY A 436 5.61 -23.10 11.65
CA GLY A 436 6.45 -24.15 11.06
C GLY A 436 7.48 -23.63 10.04
N PRO A 437 8.25 -24.53 9.41
CA PRO A 437 9.35 -24.16 8.52
C PRO A 437 8.92 -23.67 7.13
N ALA A 438 7.66 -23.87 6.74
CA ALA A 438 7.16 -23.51 5.40
C ALA A 438 6.91 -22.01 5.24
N THR A 439 6.61 -21.30 6.32
CA THR A 439 6.38 -19.84 6.32
C THR A 439 7.71 -19.12 6.52
N ALA A 440 8.13 -18.28 5.59
CA ALA A 440 9.36 -17.52 5.75
C ALA A 440 9.19 -16.40 6.80
N LEU A 441 10.21 -16.14 7.62
CA LEU A 441 10.20 -15.11 8.66
C LEU A 441 11.29 -14.07 8.44
N THR A 442 10.95 -12.80 8.62
CA THR A 442 11.93 -11.69 8.58
C THR A 442 11.50 -10.55 9.50
N TYR A 443 12.40 -9.59 9.73
CA TYR A 443 12.13 -8.30 10.35
C TYR A 443 12.45 -7.21 9.30
N GLY A 444 11.53 -6.27 9.06
CA GLY A 444 11.73 -5.14 8.16
C GLY A 444 12.51 -4.03 8.87
N ALA A 445 13.84 -4.06 8.84
CA ALA A 445 14.63 -3.01 9.46
C ALA A 445 14.48 -1.69 8.67
N ASP A 446 14.47 -0.57 9.37
CA ASP A 446 14.55 0.73 8.72
C ASP A 446 15.87 0.84 7.94
N TRP A 447 15.85 1.50 6.77
CA TRP A 447 17.05 1.68 5.94
C TRP A 447 18.21 2.37 6.68
N SER A 448 17.93 3.12 7.76
CA SER A 448 18.93 3.76 8.61
C SER A 448 19.31 2.95 9.87
N GLU A 449 18.87 1.69 9.96
CA GLU A 449 19.04 0.81 11.13
C GLU A 449 19.79 -0.49 10.80
N TYR A 450 19.50 -1.12 9.66
CA TYR A 450 19.92 -2.50 9.36
C TYR A 450 21.44 -2.75 9.46
N PHE A 451 22.25 -1.74 9.10
CA PHE A 451 23.69 -1.86 8.88
C PHE A 451 24.52 -1.77 10.16
N GLY A 452 23.94 -1.26 11.25
CA GLY A 452 24.64 -1.05 12.51
C GLY A 452 24.10 0.13 13.31
N TYR A 453 24.39 0.13 14.61
CA TYR A 453 24.08 1.23 15.51
C TYR A 453 25.36 2.03 15.81
N HIS A 454 25.29 3.32 15.49
CA HIS A 454 26.38 4.29 15.69
C HIS A 454 25.92 5.35 16.71
N PRO A 455 26.06 5.08 18.03
CA PRO A 455 25.61 6.00 19.06
C PRO A 455 26.30 7.36 18.93
N GLN A 456 25.50 8.43 18.98
CA GLN A 456 25.97 9.81 18.95
C GLN A 456 26.34 10.32 20.35
N ASP A 457 26.85 9.43 21.22
CA ASP A 457 27.22 9.71 22.62
C ASP A 457 28.72 9.99 22.80
N GLY A 458 29.46 10.10 21.68
CA GLY A 458 30.90 10.35 21.68
C GLY A 458 31.76 9.11 21.97
N SER A 459 31.15 7.93 22.17
CA SER A 459 31.90 6.67 22.33
C SER A 459 32.73 6.31 21.11
N GLY A 460 32.26 6.66 19.90
CA GLY A 460 32.84 6.16 18.66
C GLY A 460 32.54 4.67 18.42
N ASP A 461 31.55 4.11 19.12
CA ASP A 461 31.15 2.72 18.94
C ASP A 461 30.50 2.49 17.56
N VAL A 462 30.75 1.31 17.00
CA VAL A 462 30.04 0.79 15.81
C VAL A 462 29.57 -0.61 16.15
N LEU A 463 28.27 -0.76 16.35
CA LEU A 463 27.68 -1.97 16.90
C LEU A 463 26.75 -2.62 15.89
N PHE A 464 27.09 -3.81 15.41
CA PHE A 464 26.21 -4.64 14.57
C PHE A 464 25.12 -5.29 15.41
N HIS A 465 24.29 -4.45 16.02
CA HIS A 465 23.32 -4.79 17.06
C HIS A 465 22.24 -5.78 16.59
N LEU A 466 21.90 -5.79 15.29
CA LEU A 466 20.91 -6.71 14.72
C LEU A 466 21.49 -8.05 14.26
N ASP A 467 22.81 -8.23 14.23
CA ASP A 467 23.43 -9.51 13.84
C ASP A 467 22.90 -10.72 14.62
N PRO A 468 22.61 -10.66 15.93
CA PRO A 468 21.98 -11.77 16.65
C PRO A 468 20.63 -12.20 16.04
N LEU A 469 19.82 -11.24 15.57
CA LEU A 469 18.57 -11.52 14.87
C LEU A 469 18.84 -12.08 13.47
N TRP A 470 19.74 -11.46 12.72
CA TRP A 470 20.09 -11.89 11.38
C TRP A 470 20.77 -13.26 11.34
N VAL A 471 21.43 -13.70 12.41
CA VAL A 471 22.05 -15.03 12.49
C VAL A 471 21.07 -16.08 13.00
N SER A 472 20.00 -15.68 13.68
CA SER A 472 18.99 -16.59 14.23
C SER A 472 18.53 -17.61 13.18
N PRO A 473 18.50 -18.92 13.47
CA PRO A 473 18.03 -19.94 12.52
C PRO A 473 16.53 -19.81 12.21
N HIS A 474 15.80 -18.93 12.91
CA HIS A 474 14.38 -18.72 12.71
C HIS A 474 14.06 -17.60 11.73
N ILE A 475 15.03 -16.76 11.36
CA ILE A 475 14.90 -15.70 10.36
C ILE A 475 15.44 -16.20 9.01
N ASP A 476 14.74 -15.98 7.91
CA ASP A 476 15.11 -16.49 6.59
C ASP A 476 15.82 -15.46 5.70
N ALA A 477 15.62 -14.17 5.97
CA ALA A 477 16.19 -13.08 5.19
C ALA A 477 16.53 -11.87 6.07
N VAL A 478 17.41 -10.99 5.58
CA VAL A 478 17.61 -9.64 6.11
C VAL A 478 16.58 -8.74 5.46
N GLY A 479 15.51 -8.39 6.18
CA GLY A 479 14.46 -7.49 5.70
C GLY A 479 14.86 -6.03 5.86
N ILE A 480 14.62 -5.22 4.84
CA ILE A 480 14.91 -3.78 4.83
C ILE A 480 13.75 -3.04 4.19
N ASP A 481 13.22 -2.04 4.90
CA ASP A 481 12.30 -1.05 4.35
C ASP A 481 13.14 0.02 3.64
N ASN A 482 13.32 -0.15 2.32
CA ASN A 482 14.33 0.54 1.54
C ASN A 482 13.84 1.88 1.01
N TYR A 483 14.03 2.90 1.84
CA TYR A 483 13.72 4.30 1.51
C TYR A 483 14.98 5.18 1.38
N MET A 484 16.08 4.59 0.91
CA MET A 484 17.35 5.30 0.73
C MET A 484 17.25 6.39 -0.35
N PRO A 485 17.76 7.62 -0.11
CA PRO A 485 17.73 8.70 -1.09
C PRO A 485 18.39 8.33 -2.43
N LEU A 486 17.74 8.70 -3.54
CA LEU A 486 18.26 8.53 -4.90
C LEU A 486 18.59 9.87 -5.58
N SER A 487 18.37 11.00 -4.91
CA SER A 487 18.68 12.32 -5.44
C SER A 487 18.93 13.34 -4.32
N ASP A 488 19.54 14.47 -4.66
CA ASP A 488 19.61 15.71 -3.85
C ASP A 488 19.27 16.91 -4.76
N TRP A 489 18.26 16.72 -5.63
CA TRP A 489 17.81 17.72 -6.57
C TRP A 489 17.18 18.90 -5.85
N ARG A 490 17.53 20.13 -6.27
CA ARG A 490 16.96 21.37 -5.72
C ARG A 490 16.54 22.32 -6.83
N ASP A 491 15.75 23.33 -6.48
CA ASP A 491 15.25 24.31 -7.45
C ASP A 491 16.39 25.11 -8.09
N GLU A 492 17.49 25.34 -7.36
CA GLU A 492 18.67 26.02 -7.89
C GLU A 492 19.34 25.22 -9.04
N ASP A 493 19.13 23.90 -9.11
CA ASP A 493 19.67 23.04 -10.18
C ASP A 493 18.95 23.23 -11.52
N LEU A 494 17.84 23.97 -11.56
CA LEU A 494 17.24 24.41 -12.82
C LEU A 494 18.10 25.47 -13.51
N ALA A 495 18.84 26.27 -12.73
CA ALA A 495 19.65 27.38 -13.22
C ALA A 495 21.16 27.08 -13.19
N ALA A 496 21.59 26.05 -12.48
CA ALA A 496 22.99 25.63 -12.34
C ALA A 496 23.13 24.12 -12.54
N ALA A 497 24.33 23.66 -12.88
CA ALA A 497 24.58 22.22 -13.00
C ALA A 497 24.42 21.53 -11.64
N ASN A 498 23.60 20.48 -11.58
CA ASN A 498 23.46 19.65 -10.39
C ASN A 498 24.82 18.96 -10.07
N PRO A 499 25.27 18.94 -8.80
CA PRO A 499 26.57 18.37 -8.44
C PRO A 499 26.75 16.89 -8.75
N ASP A 500 25.66 16.13 -8.83
CA ASP A 500 25.65 14.69 -9.14
C ASP A 500 25.37 14.42 -10.62
N GLY A 501 25.35 15.47 -11.46
CA GLY A 501 25.19 15.37 -12.91
C GLY A 501 23.76 15.11 -13.38
N PHE A 502 22.75 15.27 -12.52
CA PHE A 502 21.34 15.18 -12.91
C PHE A 502 21.01 16.25 -13.96
N ARG A 503 20.26 15.87 -15.00
CA ARG A 503 19.73 16.82 -16.00
C ARG A 503 18.40 17.44 -15.59
N SER A 504 17.63 16.73 -14.78
CA SER A 504 16.33 17.11 -14.23
C SER A 504 16.05 16.30 -12.96
N CYS A 505 15.05 16.69 -12.18
CA CYS A 505 14.55 15.88 -11.05
C CYS A 505 14.13 14.46 -11.47
N ASP A 506 13.60 14.30 -12.68
CA ASP A 506 13.12 13.01 -13.21
C ASP A 506 14.19 12.21 -14.00
N ASP A 507 15.48 12.51 -13.85
CA ASP A 507 16.53 11.84 -14.62
C ASP A 507 16.76 10.39 -14.16
N ARG A 508 16.05 9.46 -14.81
CA ARG A 508 16.11 8.01 -14.53
C ARG A 508 17.52 7.45 -14.53
N ALA A 509 18.38 7.88 -15.45
CA ALA A 509 19.74 7.34 -15.55
C ALA A 509 20.60 7.80 -14.36
N ALA A 510 20.44 9.05 -13.95
CA ALA A 510 21.12 9.60 -12.78
C ALA A 510 20.63 8.92 -11.49
N MET A 511 19.32 8.76 -11.30
CA MET A 511 18.76 8.03 -10.14
C MET A 511 19.26 6.58 -10.07
N ALA A 512 19.35 5.87 -11.21
CA ALA A 512 19.88 4.51 -11.24
C ALA A 512 21.36 4.46 -10.82
N ALA A 513 22.17 5.45 -11.24
CA ALA A 513 23.56 5.56 -10.81
C ALA A 513 23.70 5.86 -9.30
N GLN A 514 22.69 6.47 -8.68
CA GLN A 514 22.67 6.75 -7.25
C GLN A 514 22.36 5.54 -6.38
N ILE A 515 21.91 4.38 -6.90
CA ILE A 515 21.50 3.24 -6.04
C ILE A 515 22.61 2.84 -5.03
N ALA A 516 23.87 2.82 -5.48
CA ALA A 516 25.05 2.52 -4.65
C ALA A 516 26.06 3.69 -4.66
N ALA A 517 25.55 4.93 -4.64
CA ALA A 517 26.35 6.16 -4.63
C ALA A 517 25.60 7.30 -3.89
N GLY A 518 26.20 8.47 -3.77
CA GLY A 518 25.55 9.68 -3.25
C GLY A 518 25.33 9.71 -1.74
N GLU A 519 24.21 10.31 -1.30
CA GLU A 519 23.86 10.42 0.12
C GLU A 519 23.75 9.04 0.77
N GLY A 520 24.51 8.77 1.84
CA GLY A 520 24.53 7.46 2.51
C GLY A 520 25.51 6.45 1.91
N PHE A 521 26.24 6.82 0.84
CA PHE A 521 27.36 6.02 0.30
C PHE A 521 28.65 6.84 0.19
N ASP A 522 28.63 7.92 -0.60
CA ASP A 522 29.79 8.78 -0.83
C ASP A 522 29.88 9.88 0.23
N TRP A 523 28.73 10.42 0.64
CA TRP A 523 28.63 11.58 1.51
C TRP A 523 27.37 11.55 2.39
N TYR A 524 27.32 12.42 3.40
CA TYR A 524 26.16 12.68 4.25
C TYR A 524 26.09 14.17 4.64
N TYR A 525 24.94 14.60 5.17
CA TYR A 525 24.81 15.90 5.83
C TYR A 525 25.03 15.75 7.33
N ALA A 526 25.98 16.50 7.90
CA ALA A 526 26.29 16.42 9.33
C ALA A 526 25.29 17.17 10.22
N SER A 527 24.50 18.06 9.63
CA SER A 527 23.45 18.81 10.31
C SER A 527 22.35 19.25 9.34
N GLU A 528 21.20 19.69 9.88
CA GLU A 528 20.15 20.33 9.08
C GLU A 528 20.63 21.63 8.43
N ALA A 529 21.56 22.36 9.06
CA ALA A 529 22.18 23.54 8.47
C ALA A 529 23.03 23.16 7.25
N ASP A 530 23.79 22.07 7.34
CA ASP A 530 24.56 21.55 6.20
C ASP A 530 23.66 21.05 5.08
N ARG A 531 22.55 20.37 5.41
CA ARG A 531 21.53 19.98 4.44
C ARG A 531 20.96 21.21 3.74
N ALA A 532 20.51 22.22 4.48
CA ALA A 532 19.97 23.46 3.90
C ALA A 532 20.97 24.14 2.96
N ASN A 533 22.26 24.16 3.30
CA ASN A 533 23.31 24.82 2.53
C ASN A 533 24.04 23.93 1.50
N ARG A 534 23.63 22.66 1.35
CA ARG A 534 24.30 21.65 0.49
C ARG A 534 25.77 21.41 0.86
N LEU A 535 26.10 21.45 2.15
CA LEU A 535 27.45 21.18 2.66
C LEU A 535 27.62 19.68 2.93
N ARG A 536 28.10 18.96 1.91
CA ARG A 536 28.25 17.50 1.96
C ARG A 536 29.56 17.09 2.63
N SER A 537 29.48 16.18 3.60
CA SER A 537 30.64 15.58 4.26
C SER A 537 30.91 14.19 3.70
N PRO A 538 32.17 13.85 3.33
CA PRO A 538 32.47 12.52 2.79
C PRO A 538 32.28 11.43 3.85
N ILE A 539 31.76 10.27 3.44
CA ILE A 539 31.74 9.07 4.28
C ILE A 539 33.09 8.36 4.12
N SER A 540 33.85 8.29 5.21
CA SER A 540 35.11 7.56 5.26
C SER A 540 35.28 6.88 6.60
N ASP A 541 36.05 5.79 6.62
CA ASP A 541 36.40 5.10 7.86
C ASP A 541 37.45 5.88 8.67
N GLY A 542 38.40 6.55 7.98
CA GLY A 542 39.51 7.26 8.63
C GLY A 542 40.49 6.36 9.41
N LEU A 543 40.14 5.10 9.68
CA LEU A 543 40.91 4.15 10.49
C LEU A 543 41.29 2.88 9.71
N ALA A 544 40.33 1.96 9.52
CA ALA A 544 40.61 0.59 9.05
C ALA A 544 40.39 0.38 7.54
N GLY A 545 40.06 1.43 6.78
CA GLY A 545 39.79 1.32 5.35
C GLY A 545 38.52 0.53 4.99
N LYS A 546 37.56 0.42 5.91
CA LYS A 546 36.26 -0.25 5.77
C LYS A 546 35.11 0.78 5.79
N PRO A 547 35.01 1.69 4.81
CA PRO A 547 33.97 2.72 4.82
C PRO A 547 32.55 2.14 4.76
N TRP A 548 32.38 0.92 4.25
CA TRP A 548 31.09 0.22 4.17
C TRP A 548 30.37 0.11 5.53
N VAL A 549 31.10 0.08 6.66
CA VAL A 549 30.47 0.03 7.99
C VAL A 549 29.68 1.30 8.30
N PHE A 550 29.96 2.41 7.62
CA PHE A 550 29.30 3.71 7.78
C PHE A 550 28.36 4.07 6.63
N ARG A 551 28.25 3.23 5.61
CA ARG A 551 27.48 3.49 4.39
C ARG A 551 26.15 2.74 4.43
N ALA A 552 25.08 3.44 4.79
CA ALA A 552 23.72 2.91 4.76
C ALA A 552 23.29 2.37 3.38
N LYS A 553 23.92 2.78 2.28
CA LYS A 553 23.61 2.29 0.93
C LYS A 553 24.54 1.18 0.44
N ASP A 554 25.60 0.87 1.19
CA ASP A 554 26.57 -0.16 0.80
C ASP A 554 26.09 -1.55 1.22
N LEU A 555 24.93 -1.94 0.67
CA LEU A 555 24.30 -3.24 0.93
C LEU A 555 25.24 -4.40 0.60
N GLN A 556 25.93 -4.32 -0.54
CA GLN A 556 26.90 -5.33 -0.97
C GLN A 556 28.10 -5.38 -0.02
N GLY A 557 28.69 -4.24 0.33
CA GLY A 557 29.82 -4.17 1.25
C GLY A 557 29.47 -4.71 2.64
N TRP A 558 28.30 -4.38 3.16
CA TRP A 558 27.79 -4.97 4.41
C TRP A 558 27.61 -6.48 4.27
N TRP A 559 26.92 -6.94 3.23
CA TRP A 559 26.56 -8.35 3.02
C TRP A 559 27.77 -9.28 2.79
N ASP A 560 28.79 -8.82 2.05
CA ASP A 560 29.96 -9.61 1.66
C ASP A 560 31.05 -9.69 2.74
N ASN A 561 30.95 -8.93 3.83
CA ASN A 561 32.04 -8.80 4.81
C ASN A 561 31.72 -9.45 6.15
N ARG A 562 32.78 -9.81 6.88
CA ARG A 562 32.67 -10.15 8.29
C ARG A 562 32.44 -8.88 9.09
N HIS A 563 31.51 -8.93 10.03
CA HIS A 563 31.19 -7.82 10.90
C HIS A 563 32.07 -7.87 12.15
N TYR A 564 32.66 -6.73 12.50
CA TYR A 564 33.46 -6.56 13.70
C TYR A 564 32.99 -5.31 14.42
N ASN A 565 32.44 -5.48 15.61
CA ASN A 565 32.05 -4.32 16.43
C ASN A 565 33.28 -3.44 16.70
N ARG A 566 33.07 -2.12 16.74
CA ARG A 566 34.06 -1.18 17.25
C ARG A 566 33.62 -0.67 18.59
N VAL A 567 34.51 -0.75 19.57
CA VAL A 567 34.27 -0.23 20.92
C VAL A 567 35.31 0.85 21.17
N GLY A 568 34.87 2.08 21.49
CA GLY A 568 35.78 3.21 21.61
C GLY A 568 36.46 3.59 20.29
N GLY A 569 35.82 3.31 19.14
CA GLY A 569 36.41 3.45 17.81
C GLY A 569 37.41 2.35 17.40
N VAL A 570 37.70 1.39 18.28
CA VAL A 570 38.66 0.31 18.01
C VAL A 570 37.93 -0.96 17.59
N GLU A 571 38.29 -1.52 16.44
CA GLU A 571 37.75 -2.78 15.95
C GLU A 571 38.08 -3.96 16.89
N SER A 572 37.06 -4.72 17.23
CA SER A 572 37.17 -5.91 18.07
C SER A 572 37.95 -7.00 17.36
N ALA A 573 38.76 -7.77 18.11
CA ALA A 573 39.53 -8.88 17.55
C ALA A 573 38.64 -10.02 17.04
N ALA A 574 37.46 -10.21 17.65
CA ALA A 574 36.49 -11.21 17.23
C ALA A 574 35.40 -10.56 16.37
N SER A 575 34.99 -11.27 15.30
CA SER A 575 33.80 -10.90 14.54
C SER A 575 32.53 -11.26 15.32
N THR A 576 31.41 -10.66 14.92
CA THR A 576 30.09 -11.15 15.31
C THR A 576 29.85 -12.54 14.70
N ALA A 577 28.69 -13.13 15.00
CA ALA A 577 28.31 -14.41 14.41
C ALA A 577 27.88 -14.32 12.93
N TRP A 578 27.77 -13.11 12.36
CA TRP A 578 27.44 -12.92 10.94
C TRP A 578 28.55 -13.50 10.06
N LEU A 579 28.14 -14.21 9.01
CA LEU A 579 29.01 -14.72 7.97
C LEU A 579 28.68 -14.02 6.65
N PRO A 580 29.69 -13.68 5.83
CA PRO A 580 29.50 -13.15 4.48
C PRO A 580 28.46 -13.93 3.68
N GLY A 581 27.47 -13.22 3.16
CA GLY A 581 26.45 -13.75 2.30
C GLY A 581 25.50 -14.80 2.90
N MET A 582 25.40 -14.89 4.23
CA MET A 582 24.72 -16.01 4.87
C MET A 582 23.20 -16.06 4.67
N LYS A 583 22.56 -14.91 4.42
CA LYS A 583 21.11 -14.80 4.15
C LYS A 583 20.83 -13.80 3.05
N PRO A 584 19.82 -14.01 2.20
CA PRO A 584 19.44 -13.02 1.19
C PRO A 584 18.93 -11.74 1.85
N ILE A 585 19.04 -10.63 1.11
CA ILE A 585 18.39 -9.36 1.45
C ILE A 585 17.03 -9.32 0.77
N TRP A 586 15.99 -9.00 1.54
CA TRP A 586 14.65 -8.72 1.05
C TRP A 586 14.34 -7.25 1.28
N PHE A 587 13.92 -6.55 0.23
CA PHE A 587 13.28 -5.25 0.41
C PHE A 587 11.82 -5.50 0.78
N THR A 588 11.52 -5.36 2.07
CA THR A 588 10.18 -5.58 2.65
C THR A 588 9.22 -4.46 2.24
N GLU A 589 9.76 -3.24 2.09
CA GLU A 589 9.09 -2.11 1.48
C GLU A 589 10.06 -1.38 0.54
N LEU A 590 9.53 -0.80 -0.54
CA LEU A 590 10.26 0.09 -1.45
C LEU A 590 9.26 1.07 -2.09
N GLY A 591 9.67 2.31 -2.27
CA GLY A 591 8.82 3.31 -2.91
C GLY A 591 9.19 4.73 -2.50
N CYS A 592 8.41 5.70 -2.98
CA CYS A 592 8.47 7.09 -2.53
C CYS A 592 7.08 7.73 -2.72
N PRO A 593 6.75 8.79 -1.98
CA PRO A 593 5.54 9.58 -2.25
C PRO A 593 5.56 10.14 -3.68
N ALA A 594 4.40 10.19 -4.33
CA ALA A 594 4.23 10.76 -5.66
C ALA A 594 4.19 12.30 -5.62
N VAL A 595 5.28 12.92 -5.15
CA VAL A 595 5.43 14.36 -4.96
C VAL A 595 6.71 14.88 -5.63
N ASP A 596 6.81 16.20 -5.80
CA ASP A 596 8.03 16.84 -6.31
C ASP A 596 9.23 16.43 -5.44
N LYS A 597 10.33 16.04 -6.10
CA LYS A 597 11.58 15.61 -5.45
C LYS A 597 11.41 14.44 -4.46
N GLY A 598 10.41 13.58 -4.62
CA GLY A 598 10.21 12.40 -3.76
C GLY A 598 11.43 11.48 -3.66
N ALA A 599 12.27 11.44 -4.69
CA ALA A 599 13.54 10.70 -4.69
C ALA A 599 14.60 11.23 -3.69
N ASN A 600 14.45 12.46 -3.18
CA ASN A 600 15.36 13.04 -2.19
C ASN A 600 15.13 12.46 -0.78
N GLN A 601 13.88 12.22 -0.43
CA GLN A 601 13.48 11.65 0.87
C GLN A 601 12.35 10.64 0.68
N PRO A 602 12.66 9.43 0.14
CA PRO A 602 11.64 8.43 -0.17
C PRO A 602 10.79 7.99 1.03
N ASN A 603 11.31 8.18 2.25
CA ASN A 603 10.67 7.80 3.51
C ASN A 603 9.67 8.85 4.06
N VAL A 604 9.57 10.04 3.46
CA VAL A 604 8.75 11.13 4.01
C VAL A 604 7.41 11.21 3.30
N PHE A 605 6.39 10.63 3.93
CA PHE A 605 5.00 10.74 3.48
C PHE A 605 4.33 11.91 4.20
N VAL A 606 4.04 12.98 3.45
CA VAL A 606 3.28 14.14 3.94
C VAL A 606 1.82 13.95 3.55
N ASP A 607 1.04 13.34 4.45
CA ASP A 607 -0.42 13.22 4.32
C ASP A 607 -1.15 14.34 5.07
#